data_AF-A0A367IEZ3-F1
#
_entry.id   AF-A0A367IEZ3-F1
#
_cell.length_a   1.000
_cell.length_b   1.000
_cell.length_c   1.000
_cell.angle_alpha   90.00
_cell.angle_beta   90.00
_cell.angle_gamma   90.00
#
_symmetry.space_group_name_H-M   'P 1'
#
loop_
_entity.id
_entity.type
_entity.pdbx_description
1 polymer ?
#
loop_
_entity_poly.entity_id
_entity_poly.type
_entity_poly.pdbx_seq_one_letter_code
_entity_poly.pdbx_strand_id
1 'polypeptide(L)'
;MSLKELFQKVEDGSLRDYRPELDNRFHREFDVDLEGDILEWSDNNSDLIMSKTILSQSIKDSNIAELTILMAKWCSFSEWRCWDARLFLYVEPMLEYNISNTNDFLKFSLWEDFVSALSKTDKKSYSESVVLDWMNRREKLGETMEPSEDPRILPTMSSHSSASELLHIFLNNLDSKNISLLIGREYLEYELWSLNGDSLYDIEGI
;
A
#
# COMPACT_ATOMS: atom_id res chain seq x y z
N MET A 1 0.67 -25.36 0.81
CA MET A 1 2.07 -25.54 0.39
C MET A 1 2.91 -25.69 1.64
N SER A 2 3.84 -26.64 1.66
CA SER A 2 4.86 -26.74 2.72
C SER A 2 5.94 -25.67 2.52
N LEU A 3 6.72 -25.35 3.56
CA LEU A 3 7.85 -24.43 3.42
C LEU A 3 8.90 -24.94 2.41
N LYS A 4 9.15 -26.26 2.41
CA LYS A 4 10.04 -26.89 1.43
C LYS A 4 9.60 -26.59 -0.01
N GLU A 5 8.33 -26.78 -0.30
CA GLU A 5 7.79 -26.52 -1.63
C GLU A 5 7.85 -25.03 -1.97
N LEU A 6 7.58 -24.14 -1.02
CA LEU A 6 7.67 -22.69 -1.23
C LEU A 6 9.09 -22.28 -1.63
N PHE A 7 10.09 -22.61 -0.80
CA PHE A 7 11.46 -22.17 -1.05
C PHE A 7 12.07 -22.81 -2.29
N GLN A 8 11.77 -24.08 -2.56
CA GLN A 8 12.19 -24.71 -3.81
C GLN A 8 11.67 -23.94 -5.04
N LYS A 9 10.40 -23.49 -4.99
CA LYS A 9 9.79 -22.71 -6.08
C LYS A 9 10.39 -21.32 -6.23
N VAL A 10 10.81 -20.70 -5.12
CA VAL A 10 11.53 -19.43 -5.13
C VAL A 10 12.90 -19.61 -5.78
N GLU A 11 13.66 -20.63 -5.36
CA GLU A 11 15.00 -20.93 -5.87
C GLU A 11 15.03 -21.29 -7.36
N ASP A 12 14.05 -22.07 -7.84
CA ASP A 12 13.97 -22.49 -9.24
C ASP A 12 13.18 -21.52 -10.15
N GLY A 13 12.64 -20.44 -9.56
CA GLY A 13 11.87 -19.41 -10.25
C GLY A 13 10.46 -19.84 -10.67
N SER A 14 10.02 -21.07 -10.36
CA SER A 14 8.68 -21.55 -10.69
C SER A 14 7.58 -20.97 -9.80
N LEU A 15 7.92 -20.17 -8.78
CA LEU A 15 6.93 -19.39 -8.03
C LEU A 15 6.32 -18.27 -8.89
N ARG A 16 7.02 -17.79 -9.91
CA ARG A 16 6.56 -16.73 -10.82
C ARG A 16 5.29 -17.12 -11.58
N ASP A 17 5.09 -18.42 -11.84
CA ASP A 17 3.88 -18.96 -12.47
C ASP A 17 2.60 -18.72 -11.65
N TYR A 18 2.74 -18.42 -10.35
CA TYR A 18 1.62 -18.14 -9.45
C TYR A 18 1.39 -16.63 -9.26
N ARG A 19 2.25 -15.78 -9.82
CA ARG A 19 2.15 -14.34 -9.63
C ARG A 19 0.99 -13.79 -10.48
N PRO A 20 0.06 -13.00 -9.90
CA PRO A 20 -1.02 -12.39 -10.67
C PRO A 20 -0.50 -11.51 -11.82
N GLU A 21 -1.28 -11.34 -12.88
CA GLU A 21 -0.93 -10.41 -13.96
C GLU A 21 -0.88 -8.97 -13.44
N LEU A 22 0.20 -8.25 -13.78
CA LEU A 22 0.39 -6.85 -13.38
C LEU A 22 -0.59 -5.93 -14.10
N ASP A 23 -1.25 -5.05 -13.35
CA ASP A 23 -1.85 -3.86 -13.93
C ASP A 23 -0.75 -2.85 -14.28
N ASN A 24 -0.48 -2.70 -15.59
CA ASN A 24 0.60 -1.87 -16.12
C ASN A 24 0.52 -0.37 -15.76
N ARG A 25 -0.58 0.08 -15.14
CA ARG A 25 -0.72 1.44 -14.61
C ARG A 25 0.00 1.62 -13.26
N PHE A 26 0.26 0.52 -12.56
CA PHE A 26 0.79 0.52 -11.20
C PHE A 26 2.19 -0.05 -11.15
N HIS A 27 2.90 0.35 -10.11
CA HIS A 27 4.14 -0.30 -9.73
C HIS A 27 3.83 -1.60 -8.98
N ARG A 28 4.79 -2.52 -8.99
CA ARG A 28 4.97 -3.60 -8.01
C ARG A 28 6.45 -3.96 -7.97
N GLU A 29 6.90 -4.52 -6.85
CA GLU A 29 8.27 -4.98 -6.68
C GLU A 29 8.63 -6.09 -7.69
N PHE A 30 9.89 -6.12 -8.14
CA PHE A 30 10.36 -7.09 -9.13
C PHE A 30 10.36 -8.51 -8.54
N ASP A 31 10.19 -9.51 -9.42
CA ASP A 31 10.19 -10.92 -8.99
C ASP A 31 11.49 -11.26 -8.25
N VAL A 32 12.64 -10.85 -8.80
CA VAL A 32 13.96 -11.19 -8.26
C VAL A 32 14.25 -10.58 -6.89
N ASP A 33 13.72 -9.38 -6.62
CA ASP A 33 13.93 -8.69 -5.35
C ASP A 33 13.14 -9.42 -4.25
N LEU A 34 11.86 -9.70 -4.50
CA LEU A 34 11.02 -10.44 -3.57
C LEU A 34 11.52 -11.88 -3.36
N GLU A 35 11.99 -12.56 -4.41
CA GLU A 35 12.61 -13.89 -4.27
C GLU A 35 13.81 -13.84 -3.32
N GLY A 36 14.66 -12.82 -3.48
CA GLY A 36 15.79 -12.56 -2.59
C GLY A 36 15.35 -12.36 -1.13
N ASP A 37 14.39 -11.47 -0.90
CA ASP A 37 13.88 -11.17 0.44
C ASP A 37 13.25 -12.41 1.11
N ILE A 38 12.53 -13.25 0.36
CA ILE A 38 11.95 -14.50 0.87
C ILE A 38 13.02 -15.51 1.28
N LEU A 39 14.11 -15.61 0.51
CA LEU A 39 15.23 -16.49 0.85
C LEU A 39 16.02 -15.94 2.04
N GLU A 40 16.26 -14.63 2.10
CA GLU A 40 16.88 -13.98 3.24
C GLU A 40 16.06 -14.20 4.53
N TRP A 41 14.73 -14.08 4.43
CA TRP A 41 13.83 -14.43 5.52
C TRP A 41 14.01 -15.87 5.99
N SER A 42 14.10 -16.83 5.05
CA SER A 42 14.32 -18.24 5.38
C SER A 42 15.65 -18.45 6.11
N ASP A 43 16.72 -17.82 5.63
CA ASP A 43 18.07 -17.93 6.21
C ASP A 43 18.13 -17.35 7.63
N ASN A 44 17.43 -16.23 7.86
CA ASN A 44 17.29 -15.61 9.18
C ASN A 44 16.45 -16.44 10.16
N ASN A 45 15.73 -17.45 9.67
CA ASN A 45 14.88 -18.36 10.44
C ASN A 45 15.42 -19.80 10.35
N SER A 46 16.65 -20.06 10.79
CA SER A 46 17.34 -21.35 10.59
C SER A 46 16.69 -22.58 11.26
N ASP A 47 15.83 -22.38 12.27
CA ASP A 47 15.19 -23.47 13.03
C ASP A 47 13.89 -24.00 12.38
N LEU A 48 13.62 -23.61 11.12
CA LEU A 48 12.42 -24.01 10.40
C LEU A 48 12.38 -25.52 10.09
N ILE A 49 11.25 -26.14 10.40
CA ILE A 49 10.91 -27.49 10.01
C ILE A 49 10.26 -27.42 8.62
N MET A 50 11.06 -27.61 7.57
CA MET A 50 10.65 -27.43 6.16
C MET A 50 9.45 -28.29 5.73
N SER A 51 9.18 -29.41 6.41
CA SER A 51 8.03 -30.29 6.13
C SER A 51 6.71 -29.79 6.73
N LYS A 52 6.74 -28.75 7.56
CA LYS A 52 5.59 -28.15 8.23
C LYS A 52 5.22 -26.80 7.59
N THR A 53 4.01 -26.33 7.90
CA THR A 53 3.59 -24.96 7.56
C THR A 53 4.05 -23.97 8.62
N ILE A 54 4.14 -22.69 8.28
CA ILE A 54 4.53 -21.61 9.19
C ILE A 54 3.63 -21.56 10.44
N LEU A 55 2.32 -21.62 10.24
CA LEU A 55 1.31 -21.57 11.31
C LEU A 55 1.39 -22.74 12.32
N SER A 56 2.12 -23.80 12.00
CA SER A 56 2.27 -24.99 12.86
C SER A 56 3.59 -25.02 13.63
N GLN A 57 4.36 -23.93 13.57
CA GLN A 57 5.69 -23.81 14.14
C GLN A 57 5.74 -22.63 15.12
N SER A 58 6.65 -22.71 16.10
CA SER A 58 6.88 -21.65 17.09
C SER A 58 7.82 -20.59 16.51
N ILE A 59 7.30 -19.71 15.68
CA ILE A 59 8.03 -18.59 15.06
C ILE A 59 7.58 -17.30 15.74
N LYS A 60 8.46 -16.32 15.87
CA LYS A 60 8.09 -14.99 16.42
C LYS A 60 7.08 -14.30 15.50
N ASP A 61 6.11 -13.62 16.09
CA ASP A 61 5.06 -12.90 15.35
C ASP A 61 5.63 -11.92 14.32
N SER A 62 6.70 -11.18 14.63
CA SER A 62 7.39 -10.28 13.68
C SER A 62 7.86 -10.99 12.43
N ASN A 63 8.45 -12.17 12.58
CA ASN A 63 8.97 -12.92 11.45
C ASN A 63 7.81 -13.46 10.61
N ILE A 64 6.70 -13.86 11.23
CA ILE A 64 5.53 -14.28 10.44
C ILE A 64 4.87 -13.07 9.75
N ALA A 65 4.83 -11.91 10.40
CA ALA A 65 4.34 -10.66 9.83
C ALA A 65 5.15 -10.27 8.60
N GLU A 66 6.48 -10.30 8.70
CA GLU A 66 7.41 -10.03 7.61
C GLU A 66 7.13 -10.93 6.40
N LEU A 67 7.08 -12.25 6.61
CA LEU A 67 6.78 -13.19 5.52
C LEU A 67 5.38 -12.97 4.95
N THR A 68 4.41 -12.60 5.79
CA THR A 68 3.05 -12.29 5.33
C THR A 68 3.03 -11.08 4.41
N ILE A 69 3.81 -10.04 4.72
CA ILE A 69 3.98 -8.86 3.85
C ILE A 69 4.66 -9.26 2.55
N LEU A 70 5.76 -10.03 2.61
CA LEU A 70 6.45 -10.53 1.41
C LEU A 70 5.51 -11.34 0.51
N MET A 71 4.70 -12.21 1.09
CA MET A 71 3.71 -13.01 0.36
C MET A 71 2.56 -12.15 -0.19
N ALA A 72 2.11 -11.14 0.54
CA ALA A 72 1.10 -10.21 0.06
C ALA A 72 1.62 -9.37 -1.12
N LYS A 73 2.87 -8.88 -1.04
CA LYS A 73 3.56 -8.21 -2.15
C LYS A 73 3.75 -9.14 -3.35
N TRP A 74 4.11 -10.40 -3.13
CA TRP A 74 4.18 -11.41 -4.19
C TRP A 74 2.83 -11.58 -4.89
N CYS A 75 1.76 -11.71 -4.11
CA CYS A 75 0.39 -11.86 -4.59
C CYS A 75 -0.24 -10.56 -5.10
N SER A 76 0.48 -9.44 -5.13
CA SER A 76 -0.05 -8.17 -5.58
C SER A 76 -0.02 -8.05 -7.12
N PHE A 77 -1.12 -7.53 -7.68
CA PHE A 77 -1.18 -7.11 -9.09
C PHE A 77 -1.08 -5.59 -9.26
N SER A 78 -1.13 -4.82 -8.16
CA SER A 78 -0.99 -3.37 -8.16
C SER A 78 -0.55 -2.87 -6.78
N GLU A 79 0.33 -1.87 -6.76
CA GLU A 79 0.73 -1.13 -5.56
C GLU A 79 0.58 0.39 -5.81
N TRP A 80 0.04 1.11 -4.83
CA TRP A 80 -0.02 2.57 -4.86
C TRP A 80 0.76 3.17 -3.68
N ARG A 81 1.89 3.82 -4.03
CA ARG A 81 2.84 4.57 -3.20
C ARG A 81 2.54 6.07 -3.04
N CYS A 82 2.58 6.64 -1.84
CA CYS A 82 2.86 8.07 -1.68
C CYS A 82 3.54 8.41 -0.35
N TRP A 83 4.03 9.65 -0.23
CA TRP A 83 4.50 10.20 1.04
C TRP A 83 3.33 10.48 1.98
N ASP A 84 3.45 10.14 3.26
CA ASP A 84 2.42 10.33 4.29
C ASP A 84 1.76 11.71 4.27
N ALA A 85 2.56 12.78 4.16
CA ALA A 85 2.04 14.15 4.13
C ALA A 85 1.12 14.43 2.94
N ARG A 86 1.27 13.70 1.83
CA ARG A 86 0.41 13.83 0.65
C ARG A 86 -0.92 13.10 0.82
N LEU A 87 -1.03 12.13 1.72
CA LEU A 87 -2.31 11.45 2.00
C LEU A 87 -3.37 12.44 2.47
N PHE A 88 -2.98 13.46 3.25
CA PHE A 88 -3.89 14.55 3.62
C PHE A 88 -4.49 15.24 2.39
N LEU A 89 -3.68 15.51 1.36
CA LEU A 89 -4.15 16.12 0.11
C LEU A 89 -5.04 15.18 -0.71
N TYR A 90 -4.78 13.88 -0.65
CA TYR A 90 -5.46 12.91 -1.52
C TYR A 90 -6.74 12.37 -0.91
N VAL A 91 -6.85 12.31 0.41
CA VAL A 91 -7.95 11.65 1.12
C VAL A 91 -8.91 12.65 1.75
N GLU A 92 -8.39 13.66 2.48
CA GLU A 92 -9.25 14.63 3.19
C GLU A 92 -10.28 15.34 2.30
N PRO A 93 -9.99 15.74 1.04
CA PRO A 93 -10.98 16.47 0.24
C PRO A 93 -12.28 15.71 -0.03
N MET A 94 -12.27 14.38 0.11
CA MET A 94 -13.45 13.53 -0.08
C MET A 94 -14.17 13.19 1.23
N LEU A 95 -13.55 13.48 2.38
CA LEU A 95 -14.11 13.17 3.68
C LEU A 95 -14.82 14.39 4.28
N GLU A 96 -15.88 14.15 5.04
CA GLU A 96 -16.62 15.21 5.74
C GLU A 96 -15.95 15.64 7.06
N TYR A 97 -14.78 15.07 7.35
CA TYR A 97 -14.02 15.32 8.57
C TYR A 97 -12.53 15.49 8.26
N ASN A 98 -11.83 16.21 9.14
CA ASN A 98 -10.39 16.41 9.03
C ASN A 98 -9.65 15.22 9.66
N ILE A 99 -8.49 14.89 9.09
CA ILE A 99 -7.61 13.85 9.60
C ILE A 99 -6.66 14.49 10.60
N SER A 100 -6.54 13.91 11.79
CA SER A 100 -5.81 14.55 12.90
C SER A 100 -4.31 14.35 12.80
N ASN A 101 -3.89 13.16 12.37
CA ASN A 101 -2.48 12.80 12.23
C ASN A 101 -2.29 11.66 11.23
N THR A 102 -1.05 11.38 10.86
CA THR A 102 -0.78 10.37 9.84
C THR A 102 -1.25 8.97 10.22
N ASN A 103 -1.24 8.59 11.51
CA ASN A 103 -1.63 7.24 11.96
C ASN A 103 -3.09 6.91 11.68
N ASP A 104 -3.93 7.92 11.46
CA ASP A 104 -5.29 7.70 11.01
C ASP A 104 -5.34 6.98 9.65
N PHE A 105 -4.34 7.17 8.78
CA PHE A 105 -4.23 6.45 7.50
C PHE A 105 -3.93 4.95 7.64
N LEU A 106 -3.58 4.47 8.83
CA LEU A 106 -3.42 3.03 9.09
C LEU A 106 -4.75 2.36 9.45
N LYS A 107 -5.79 3.16 9.76
CA LYS A 107 -7.11 2.65 10.14
C LYS A 107 -7.87 2.25 8.88
N PHE A 108 -8.22 0.97 8.77
CA PHE A 108 -8.98 0.47 7.63
C PHE A 108 -10.33 1.17 7.45
N SER A 109 -11.00 1.53 8.55
CA SER A 109 -12.28 2.27 8.51
C SER A 109 -12.19 3.61 7.77
N LEU A 110 -11.04 4.28 7.82
CA LEU A 110 -10.83 5.53 7.07
C LEU A 110 -10.85 5.26 5.56
N TRP A 111 -10.26 4.14 5.14
CA TRP A 111 -10.28 3.71 3.74
C TRP A 111 -11.66 3.24 3.29
N GLU A 112 -12.45 2.60 4.17
CA GLU A 112 -13.84 2.27 3.88
C GLU A 112 -14.69 3.53 3.65
N ASP A 113 -14.56 4.53 4.52
CA ASP A 113 -15.22 5.84 4.37
C ASP A 113 -14.80 6.50 3.04
N PHE A 114 -13.49 6.49 2.76
CA PHE A 114 -12.93 7.10 1.56
C PHE A 114 -13.39 6.40 0.28
N VAL A 115 -13.39 5.06 0.23
CA VAL A 115 -13.92 4.27 -0.90
C VAL A 115 -15.41 4.57 -1.10
N SER A 116 -16.19 4.62 -0.01
CA SER A 116 -17.62 4.98 -0.05
C SER A 116 -17.84 6.39 -0.62
N ALA A 117 -17.00 7.36 -0.27
CA ALA A 117 -17.03 8.71 -0.85
C ALA A 117 -16.62 8.73 -2.33
N LEU A 118 -15.54 8.03 -2.69
CA LEU A 118 -15.03 7.94 -4.06
C LEU A 118 -16.02 7.27 -5.01
N SER A 119 -16.79 6.26 -4.55
CA SER A 119 -17.79 5.57 -5.37
C SER A 119 -18.88 6.50 -5.93
N LYS A 120 -19.06 7.68 -5.31
CA LYS A 120 -20.04 8.70 -5.70
C LYS A 120 -19.44 9.79 -6.61
N THR A 121 -18.14 9.73 -6.88
CA THR A 121 -17.39 10.77 -7.58
C THR A 121 -16.62 10.16 -8.75
N ASP A 122 -16.75 10.74 -9.94
CA ASP A 122 -15.94 10.28 -11.07
C ASP A 122 -14.47 10.66 -10.89
N LYS A 123 -13.59 9.90 -11.57
CA LYS A 123 -12.13 10.05 -11.48
C LYS A 123 -11.66 11.49 -11.70
N LYS A 124 -12.23 12.19 -12.68
CA LYS A 124 -11.79 13.53 -13.06
C LYS A 124 -12.18 14.54 -11.99
N SER A 125 -13.43 14.49 -11.53
CA SER A 125 -13.91 15.37 -10.45
C SER A 125 -13.09 15.19 -9.16
N TYR A 126 -12.76 13.96 -8.79
CA TYR A 126 -11.89 13.68 -7.65
C TYR A 126 -10.46 14.23 -7.83
N SER A 127 -9.85 14.02 -8.99
CA SER A 127 -8.52 14.57 -9.26
C SER A 127 -8.51 16.09 -9.21
N GLU A 128 -9.55 16.74 -9.75
CA GLU A 128 -9.69 18.20 -9.72
C GLU A 128 -9.86 18.73 -8.29
N SER A 129 -10.64 18.05 -7.43
CA SER A 129 -10.80 18.48 -6.03
C SER A 129 -9.49 18.43 -5.24
N VAL A 130 -8.66 17.40 -5.48
CA VAL A 130 -7.32 17.29 -4.88
C VAL A 130 -6.43 18.46 -5.31
N VAL A 131 -6.43 18.78 -6.61
CA VAL A 131 -5.63 19.90 -7.14
C VAL A 131 -6.09 21.22 -6.56
N LEU A 132 -7.40 21.46 -6.49
CA LEU A 132 -7.96 22.69 -5.91
C LEU A 132 -7.61 22.81 -4.42
N ASP A 133 -7.69 21.73 -3.66
CA ASP A 133 -7.29 21.75 -2.24
C ASP A 133 -5.80 22.05 -2.08
N TRP A 134 -4.93 21.44 -2.89
CA TRP A 134 -3.49 21.75 -2.90
C TRP A 134 -3.21 23.23 -3.21
N MET A 135 -3.87 23.79 -4.23
CA MET A 135 -3.75 25.21 -4.58
C MET A 135 -4.19 26.11 -3.42
N ASN A 136 -5.33 25.80 -2.79
CA ASN A 136 -5.84 26.54 -1.64
C ASN A 136 -4.88 26.47 -0.44
N ARG A 137 -4.26 25.31 -0.17
CA ARG A 137 -3.27 25.17 0.90
C ARG A 137 -2.00 25.99 0.61
N ARG A 138 -1.52 26.01 -0.64
CA ARG A 138 -0.40 26.88 -1.05
C ARG A 138 -0.72 28.36 -0.84
N GLU A 139 -1.86 28.82 -1.32
CA GLU A 139 -2.27 30.23 -1.19
C GLU A 139 -2.37 30.64 0.29
N LYS A 140 -2.93 29.78 1.15
CA LYS A 140 -2.99 30.03 2.61
C LYS A 140 -1.62 30.13 3.28
N LEU A 141 -0.58 29.51 2.71
CA LEU A 141 0.80 29.64 3.17
C LEU A 141 1.48 30.90 2.63
N GLY A 142 0.80 31.69 1.80
CA GLY A 142 1.36 32.88 1.16
C GLY A 142 2.27 32.56 -0.03
N GLU A 143 2.20 31.33 -0.55
CA GLU A 143 2.99 30.89 -1.70
C GLU A 143 2.41 31.43 -3.02
N THR A 144 3.27 31.72 -3.99
CA THR A 144 2.84 32.18 -5.32
C THR A 144 2.05 31.10 -6.06
N MET A 145 1.05 31.54 -6.83
CA MET A 145 0.30 30.70 -7.78
C MET A 145 0.70 30.96 -9.23
N GLU A 146 1.64 31.88 -9.46
CA GLU A 146 2.08 32.27 -10.79
C GLU A 146 3.16 31.32 -11.31
N PRO A 147 2.92 30.53 -12.37
CA PRO A 147 3.93 29.62 -12.93
C PRO A 147 5.18 30.35 -13.44
N SER A 148 5.07 31.65 -13.71
CA SER A 148 6.20 32.50 -14.09
C SER A 148 7.14 32.80 -12.91
N GLU A 149 6.64 32.75 -11.68
CA GLU A 149 7.40 32.97 -10.45
C GLU A 149 7.90 31.65 -9.84
N ASP A 150 7.12 30.56 -9.97
CA ASP A 150 7.53 29.21 -9.60
C ASP A 150 7.27 28.20 -10.74
N PRO A 151 8.32 27.80 -11.49
CA PRO A 151 8.18 26.88 -12.62
C PRO A 151 7.79 25.46 -12.19
N ARG A 152 7.81 25.14 -10.88
CA ARG A 152 7.41 23.81 -10.37
C ARG A 152 5.91 23.68 -10.17
N ILE A 153 5.13 24.76 -10.24
CA ILE A 153 3.67 24.73 -10.03
C ILE A 153 3.01 23.73 -10.98
N LEU A 154 3.22 23.87 -12.29
CA LEU A 154 2.58 23.01 -13.29
C LEU A 154 3.01 21.54 -13.19
N PRO A 155 4.31 21.20 -13.07
CA PRO A 155 4.73 19.83 -12.80
C PRO A 155 4.15 19.25 -11.51
N THR A 156 4.08 20.04 -10.43
CA THR A 156 3.55 19.59 -9.13
C THR A 156 2.04 19.34 -9.21
N MET A 157 1.30 20.24 -9.85
CA MET A 157 -0.12 20.08 -10.13
C MET A 157 -0.39 18.82 -10.95
N SER A 158 0.38 18.59 -12.03
CA SER A 158 0.28 17.38 -12.84
C SER A 158 0.59 16.13 -12.02
N SER A 159 1.58 16.17 -11.12
CA SER A 159 1.90 15.05 -10.24
C SER A 159 0.77 14.74 -9.26
N HIS A 160 0.13 15.76 -8.67
CA HIS A 160 -1.03 15.55 -7.80
C HIS A 160 -2.21 14.97 -8.56
N SER A 161 -2.51 15.48 -9.76
CA SER A 161 -3.57 14.95 -10.61
C SER A 161 -3.32 13.49 -11.02
N SER A 162 -2.12 13.16 -11.51
CA SER A 162 -1.82 11.77 -11.90
C SER A 162 -1.87 10.82 -10.70
N ALA A 163 -1.36 11.23 -9.53
CA ALA A 163 -1.38 10.40 -8.33
C ALA A 163 -2.79 10.13 -7.81
N SER A 164 -3.67 11.15 -7.79
CA SER A 164 -5.06 10.99 -7.38
C SER A 164 -5.86 10.18 -8.40
N GLU A 165 -5.69 10.42 -9.70
CA GLU A 165 -6.33 9.57 -10.72
C GLU A 165 -5.97 8.09 -10.56
N LEU A 166 -4.69 7.78 -10.28
CA LEU A 166 -4.26 6.41 -10.01
C LEU A 166 -4.84 5.86 -8.70
N LEU A 167 -4.97 6.67 -7.65
CA LEU A 167 -5.59 6.24 -6.39
C LEU A 167 -7.07 5.87 -6.59
N HIS A 168 -7.81 6.65 -7.38
CA HIS A 168 -9.20 6.35 -7.72
C HIS A 168 -9.33 5.03 -8.48
N ILE A 169 -8.47 4.81 -9.47
CA ILE A 169 -8.43 3.55 -10.22
C ILE A 169 -8.06 2.38 -9.29
N PHE A 170 -7.06 2.56 -8.42
CA PHE A 170 -6.59 1.54 -7.49
C PHE A 170 -7.71 1.08 -6.56
N LEU A 171 -8.45 2.03 -5.97
CA LEU A 171 -9.50 1.74 -5.00
C LEU A 171 -10.78 1.21 -5.64
N ASN A 172 -11.13 1.61 -6.87
CA ASN A 172 -12.27 1.02 -7.59
C ASN A 172 -12.07 -0.47 -7.90
N ASN A 173 -10.83 -0.95 -7.93
CA ASN A 173 -10.58 -2.39 -8.09
C ASN A 173 -10.97 -3.19 -6.83
N LEU A 174 -11.05 -2.56 -5.65
CA LEU A 174 -11.38 -3.24 -4.39
C LEU A 174 -12.81 -3.80 -4.35
N ASP A 175 -13.73 -3.26 -5.15
CA ASP A 175 -15.12 -3.73 -5.20
C ASP A 175 -15.28 -5.17 -5.74
N SER A 176 -14.19 -5.80 -6.21
CA SER A 176 -14.22 -7.20 -6.62
C SER A 176 -14.10 -8.16 -5.42
N LYS A 177 -14.88 -9.25 -5.44
CA LYS A 177 -14.97 -10.22 -4.32
C LYS A 177 -13.69 -10.96 -3.94
N ASN A 178 -12.59 -10.77 -4.68
CA ASN A 178 -11.36 -11.55 -4.52
C ASN A 178 -10.11 -10.66 -4.33
N ILE A 179 -10.27 -9.38 -4.02
CA ILE A 179 -9.14 -8.48 -3.77
C ILE A 179 -9.06 -8.19 -2.28
N SER A 180 -7.84 -8.29 -1.74
CA SER A 180 -7.52 -7.87 -0.38
C SER A 180 -6.68 -6.60 -0.42
N LEU A 181 -6.84 -5.74 0.57
CA LEU A 181 -6.10 -4.51 0.72
C LEU A 181 -5.10 -4.66 1.88
N LEU A 182 -3.82 -4.54 1.56
CA LEU A 182 -2.75 -4.41 2.53
C LEU A 182 -2.43 -2.93 2.72
N ILE A 183 -2.41 -2.47 3.97
CA ILE A 183 -2.07 -1.09 4.34
C ILE A 183 -0.87 -1.15 5.29
N GLY A 184 0.14 -0.32 5.02
CA GLY A 184 1.29 -0.19 5.89
C GLY A 184 2.17 0.99 5.52
N ARG A 185 3.29 1.11 6.23
CA ARG A 185 4.36 2.06 5.90
C ARG A 185 5.69 1.33 5.99
N GLU A 186 6.59 1.67 5.09
CA GLU A 186 7.88 0.98 4.96
C GLU A 186 8.74 1.03 6.23
N TYR A 187 8.62 2.09 7.03
CA TYR A 187 9.42 2.27 8.25
C TYR A 187 8.72 1.79 9.53
N LEU A 188 7.51 1.22 9.41
CA LEU A 188 6.83 0.61 10.56
C LEU A 188 7.26 -0.84 10.74
N GLU A 189 7.23 -1.28 11.98
CA GLU A 189 7.32 -2.71 12.33
C GLU A 189 6.27 -3.50 11.54
N TYR A 190 6.62 -4.72 11.13
CA TYR A 190 5.80 -5.54 10.26
C TYR A 190 4.42 -5.85 10.87
N GLU A 191 4.35 -5.99 12.18
CA GLU A 191 3.14 -6.26 12.95
C GLU A 191 2.12 -5.10 12.87
N LEU A 192 2.56 -3.88 12.55
CA LEU A 192 1.70 -2.69 12.44
C LEU A 192 1.04 -2.55 11.06
N TRP A 193 1.34 -3.45 10.13
CA TRP A 193 0.63 -3.53 8.86
C TRP A 193 -0.73 -4.19 9.07
N SER A 194 -1.71 -3.84 8.24
CA SER A 194 -3.05 -4.45 8.30
C SER A 194 -3.45 -5.02 6.94
N LEU A 195 -4.12 -6.16 6.98
CA LEU A 195 -4.69 -6.84 5.81
C LEU A 195 -6.20 -6.90 5.99
N ASN A 196 -6.95 -6.22 5.12
CA ASN A 196 -8.41 -6.09 5.23
C ASN A 196 -8.90 -5.57 6.60
N GLY A 197 -8.06 -4.76 7.26
CA GLY A 197 -8.36 -4.17 8.56
C GLY A 197 -7.99 -5.00 9.78
N ASP A 198 -7.61 -6.27 9.58
CA ASP A 198 -7.01 -7.07 10.63
C ASP A 198 -5.52 -6.73 10.73
N SER A 199 -5.03 -6.45 11.94
CA SER A 199 -3.59 -6.39 12.21
C SER A 199 -2.96 -7.72 11.82
N LEU A 200 -1.78 -7.71 11.20
CA LEU A 200 -1.14 -8.98 10.84
C LEU A 200 -0.89 -9.84 12.08
N TYR A 201 -0.52 -9.19 13.19
CA TYR A 201 -0.35 -9.81 14.50
C TYR A 201 -0.82 -8.86 15.60
N ASP A 202 -1.38 -9.41 16.67
CA ASP A 202 -1.75 -8.63 17.86
C ASP A 202 -0.46 -8.23 18.58
N ILE A 203 -0.17 -6.94 18.62
CA ILE A 203 0.81 -6.42 19.58
C ILE A 203 0.10 -6.44 20.94
N GLU A 204 0.38 -7.45 21.77
CA GLU A 204 0.02 -7.37 23.19
C GLU A 204 0.70 -6.13 23.80
N GLY A 205 -0.03 -5.03 23.95
CA GLY A 205 0.37 -3.89 24.78
C GLY A 205 0.70 -2.56 24.08
N ILE A 206 -0.13 -2.09 23.14
CA ILE A 206 -0.26 -0.65 22.82
C ILE A 206 -1.64 -0.16 23.25
#